data_AF-A0A4R1Z2T2-F1
#
_entry.id   AF-A0A4R1Z2T2-F1
#
_cell.length_a   1.000
_cell.length_b   1.000
_cell.length_c   1.000
_cell.angle_alpha   90.00
_cell.angle_beta   90.00
_cell.angle_gamma   90.00
#
_symmetry.space_group_name_H-M   'P 1'
#
loop_
_entity.id
_entity.type
_entity.pdbx_description
1 polymer ?
#
loop_
_entity_poly.entity_id
_entity_poly.type
_entity_poly.pdbx_seq_one_letter_code
_entity_poly.pdbx_strand_id
1 'polypeptide(L)'
;MKRKIIGAFAATMLLLSAPVYAAQPEEKAPAAQDNRIEDGPEHGHHHHDGMFGKNKEEHRMEKLRYMADYFGIKTEGKTAEQLRTELEAAKQKDKAKWEAFKTEHKAKMLEHLRQKAKENGIATEGKTAEQLRQELHKLHRMHHKSDAQQEPQRDVKQG
;
A
#
# COMPACT_ATOMS: atom_id res chain seq x y z
N MET A 1 -12.87 49.62 30.42
CA MET A 1 -12.79 50.66 29.37
C MET A 1 -11.64 50.33 28.40
N LYS A 2 -11.60 50.96 27.22
CA LYS A 2 -10.72 50.62 26.10
C LYS A 2 -9.28 51.14 26.30
N ARG A 3 -8.29 50.47 25.71
CA ARG A 3 -7.19 51.10 24.93
C ARG A 3 -6.46 50.08 24.07
N LYS A 4 -6.39 50.35 22.76
CA LYS A 4 -5.50 49.70 21.79
C LYS A 4 -4.33 50.66 21.54
N ILE A 5 -3.14 50.15 21.25
CA ILE A 5 -2.03 50.96 20.71
C ILE A 5 -1.59 50.30 19.41
N ILE A 6 -1.52 51.13 18.36
CA ILE A 6 -1.09 50.75 17.01
C ILE A 6 0.33 51.30 16.84
N GLY A 7 1.23 50.50 16.27
CA GLY A 7 2.60 50.92 15.97
C GLY A 7 3.03 50.38 14.61
N ALA A 8 2.76 51.15 13.56
CA ALA A 8 3.32 50.89 12.24
C ALA A 8 4.67 51.60 12.12
N PHE A 9 5.70 50.90 11.64
CA PHE A 9 6.95 51.53 11.21
C PHE A 9 7.03 51.58 9.69
N ALA A 10 7.40 52.76 9.18
CA ALA A 10 7.31 53.12 7.78
C ALA A 10 8.57 52.75 6.98
N ALA A 11 8.42 52.71 5.66
CA ALA A 11 9.48 52.48 4.70
C ALA A 11 10.16 53.78 4.22
N THR A 12 11.44 53.69 3.85
CA THR A 12 12.14 54.50 2.81
C THR A 12 13.48 53.79 2.50
N MET A 13 13.79 53.43 1.24
CA MET A 13 14.61 54.18 0.26
C MET A 13 16.07 54.48 0.71
N LEU A 14 17.11 54.40 -0.13
CA LEU A 14 17.23 54.89 -1.52
C LEU A 14 18.39 54.22 -2.34
N LEU A 15 18.32 54.37 -3.67
CA LEU A 15 19.21 54.01 -4.80
C LEU A 15 20.75 53.99 -4.63
N LEU A 16 21.41 53.20 -5.51
CA LEU A 16 22.56 53.50 -6.44
C LEU A 16 23.09 52.15 -7.01
N SER A 17 23.68 51.99 -8.21
CA SER A 17 23.82 52.77 -9.46
C SER A 17 24.12 51.82 -10.66
N ALA A 18 24.35 52.33 -11.90
CA ALA A 18 24.80 51.54 -13.06
C ALA A 18 26.33 51.71 -13.34
N PRO A 19 26.98 50.82 -14.12
CA PRO A 19 27.03 51.04 -15.58
C PRO A 19 26.94 49.78 -16.46
N VAL A 20 26.81 50.01 -17.78
CA VAL A 20 26.79 49.03 -18.88
C VAL A 20 28.13 48.30 -19.02
N TYR A 21 28.09 46.98 -19.25
CA TYR A 21 29.20 46.21 -19.81
C TYR A 21 28.72 45.44 -21.05
N ALA A 22 29.43 45.58 -22.17
CA ALA A 22 29.13 44.88 -23.41
C ALA A 22 30.16 43.76 -23.63
N ALA A 23 29.70 42.50 -23.59
CA ALA A 23 30.45 41.32 -24.04
C ALA A 23 29.48 40.18 -24.37
N GLN A 24 29.75 39.47 -25.46
CA GLN A 24 29.08 38.21 -25.86
C GLN A 24 29.70 37.02 -25.10
N PRO A 25 29.21 35.77 -25.21
CA PRO A 25 27.93 35.28 -25.72
C PRO A 25 27.14 34.44 -24.67
N GLU A 26 25.81 34.30 -24.83
CA GLU A 26 25.03 33.27 -24.11
C GLU A 26 25.21 31.92 -24.82
N GLU A 27 26.23 31.16 -24.42
CA GLU A 27 26.37 29.75 -24.77
C GLU A 27 25.36 28.90 -23.97
N LYS A 28 24.65 28.00 -24.66
CA LYS A 28 23.66 27.10 -24.04
C LYS A 28 24.31 26.09 -23.09
N ALA A 29 24.04 26.22 -21.79
CA ALA A 29 23.91 25.13 -20.83
C ALA A 29 23.11 25.64 -19.60
N PRO A 30 22.28 24.82 -18.94
CA PRO A 30 22.78 23.62 -18.26
C PRO A 30 22.30 22.31 -18.87
N ALA A 31 23.22 21.36 -18.99
CA ALA A 31 22.87 19.96 -19.20
C ALA A 31 22.12 19.45 -17.96
N ALA A 32 20.84 19.12 -18.12
CA ALA A 32 20.11 18.37 -17.10
C ALA A 32 20.79 17.00 -16.93
N GLN A 33 21.20 16.70 -15.71
CA GLN A 33 21.81 15.40 -15.39
C GLN A 33 20.71 14.33 -15.49
N ASP A 34 20.81 13.50 -16.53
CA ASP A 34 19.99 12.30 -16.73
C ASP A 34 20.34 11.27 -15.65
N ASN A 35 19.72 11.42 -14.48
CA ASN A 35 19.67 10.39 -13.44
C ASN A 35 18.75 9.25 -13.91
N ARG A 36 19.20 8.54 -14.94
CA ARG A 36 18.60 7.31 -15.40
C ARG A 36 18.86 6.24 -14.35
N ILE A 37 17.93 6.12 -13.41
CA ILE A 37 17.83 4.95 -12.55
C ILE A 37 17.63 3.77 -13.49
N GLU A 38 18.59 2.83 -13.49
CA GLU A 38 18.42 1.60 -14.26
C GLU A 38 17.27 0.80 -13.63
N ASP A 39 16.20 0.62 -14.41
CA ASP A 39 15.10 -0.27 -14.05
C ASP A 39 15.67 -1.68 -13.88
N GLY A 40 15.79 -2.12 -12.62
CA GLY A 40 16.11 -3.49 -12.28
C GLY A 40 15.08 -4.47 -12.87
N PRO A 41 15.43 -5.76 -13.00
CA PRO A 41 14.69 -6.71 -13.82
C PRO A 41 13.19 -6.72 -13.50
N GLU A 42 12.43 -6.35 -14.53
CA GLU A 42 10.98 -6.29 -14.59
C GLU A 42 10.37 -7.54 -13.93
N HIS A 43 9.87 -7.37 -12.69
CA HIS A 43 9.10 -8.40 -12.05
C HIS A 43 7.74 -8.47 -12.75
N GLY A 44 7.69 -9.28 -13.82
CA GLY A 44 6.49 -9.50 -14.63
C GLY A 44 5.31 -9.91 -13.75
N HIS A 45 4.56 -8.92 -13.29
CA HIS A 45 3.29 -9.11 -12.61
C HIS A 45 2.33 -9.66 -13.66
N HIS A 46 2.25 -10.99 -13.72
CA HIS A 46 1.27 -11.69 -14.52
C HIS A 46 -0.12 -11.39 -13.95
N HIS A 47 -0.71 -10.31 -14.44
CA HIS A 47 -2.10 -9.95 -14.20
C HIS A 47 -2.96 -11.05 -14.84
N HIS A 48 -3.31 -12.05 -14.02
CA HIS A 48 -4.30 -13.08 -14.36
C HIS A 48 -5.69 -12.46 -14.40
N ASP A 49 -5.94 -11.65 -15.42
CA ASP A 49 -7.27 -11.18 -15.80
C ASP A 49 -8.10 -12.38 -16.26
N GLY A 50 -9.17 -12.69 -15.53
CA GLY A 50 -10.11 -13.74 -15.94
C GLY A 50 -10.96 -14.39 -14.84
N MET A 51 -10.49 -14.52 -13.59
CA MET A 51 -11.15 -15.43 -12.62
C MET A 51 -11.39 -14.93 -11.19
N PHE A 52 -11.20 -13.63 -10.90
CA PHE A 52 -11.29 -13.10 -9.52
C PHE A 52 -12.17 -11.84 -9.35
N GLY A 53 -13.23 -11.69 -10.16
CA GLY A 53 -14.10 -10.50 -10.14
C GLY A 53 -14.97 -10.38 -8.87
N LYS A 54 -16.04 -11.18 -8.78
CA LYS A 54 -17.14 -10.96 -7.82
C LYS A 54 -16.72 -11.09 -6.34
N ASN A 55 -16.07 -12.20 -5.98
CA ASN A 55 -15.62 -12.45 -4.60
C ASN A 55 -14.64 -11.37 -4.07
N LYS A 56 -13.93 -10.66 -4.94
CA LYS A 56 -12.94 -9.64 -4.56
C LYS A 56 -13.60 -8.32 -4.15
N GLU A 57 -14.76 -8.00 -4.72
CA GLU A 57 -15.54 -6.82 -4.35
C GLU A 57 -16.33 -7.07 -3.05
N GLU A 58 -16.96 -8.24 -2.93
CA GLU A 58 -17.63 -8.66 -1.71
C GLU A 58 -16.67 -8.70 -0.51
N HIS A 59 -15.50 -9.34 -0.67
CA HIS A 59 -14.46 -9.37 0.38
C HIS A 59 -13.86 -7.99 0.68
N ARG A 60 -13.85 -7.05 -0.29
CA ARG A 60 -13.49 -5.64 -0.05
C ARG A 60 -14.57 -4.94 0.78
N MET A 61 -15.84 -5.16 0.46
CA MET A 61 -16.97 -4.59 1.19
C MET A 61 -17.07 -5.14 2.62
N GLU A 62 -16.86 -6.43 2.82
CA GLU A 62 -16.79 -7.07 4.13
C GLU A 62 -15.71 -6.41 5.01
N LYS A 63 -14.49 -6.26 4.48
CA LYS A 63 -13.39 -5.56 5.19
C LYS A 63 -13.74 -4.11 5.54
N LEU A 64 -14.38 -3.38 4.63
CA LEU A 64 -14.80 -2.00 4.89
C LEU A 64 -15.89 -1.93 5.96
N ARG A 65 -16.86 -2.85 5.94
CA ARG A 65 -17.89 -2.95 6.98
C ARG A 65 -17.30 -3.30 8.35
N TYR A 66 -16.38 -4.25 8.39
CA TYR A 66 -15.68 -4.67 9.59
C TYR A 66 -14.83 -3.55 10.21
N MET A 67 -14.10 -2.79 9.37
CA MET A 67 -13.42 -1.57 9.81
C MET A 67 -14.42 -0.53 10.31
N ALA A 68 -15.49 -0.27 9.55
CA ALA A 68 -16.49 0.74 9.90
C ALA A 68 -17.15 0.45 11.26
N ASP A 69 -17.52 -0.81 11.54
CA ASP A 69 -18.06 -1.26 12.81
C ASP A 69 -17.12 -0.95 13.99
N TYR A 70 -15.83 -1.31 13.88
CA TYR A 70 -14.82 -0.98 14.89
C TYR A 70 -14.71 0.54 15.16
N PHE A 71 -14.90 1.37 14.11
CA PHE A 71 -14.89 2.83 14.23
C PHE A 71 -16.26 3.45 14.61
N GLY A 72 -17.32 2.65 14.76
CA GLY A 72 -18.68 3.14 15.05
C GLY A 72 -19.37 3.82 13.86
N ILE A 73 -18.90 3.55 12.64
CA ILE A 73 -19.44 4.10 11.39
C ILE A 73 -20.58 3.19 10.91
N LYS A 74 -21.80 3.75 10.77
CA LYS A 74 -22.94 3.04 10.19
C LYS A 74 -22.63 2.59 8.76
N THR A 75 -22.99 1.35 8.41
CA THR A 75 -22.69 0.74 7.10
C THR A 75 -23.90 0.53 6.18
N GLU A 76 -25.10 0.61 6.74
CA GLU A 76 -26.37 0.43 6.02
C GLU A 76 -26.55 1.48 4.92
N GLY A 77 -26.94 1.03 3.72
CA GLY A 77 -27.17 1.89 2.55
C GLY A 77 -25.91 2.55 1.93
N LYS A 78 -24.71 2.33 2.49
CA LYS A 78 -23.49 3.00 2.01
C LYS A 78 -22.71 2.19 0.97
N THR A 79 -22.11 2.92 0.03
CA THR A 79 -21.20 2.37 -0.98
C THR A 79 -19.79 2.12 -0.42
N ALA A 80 -18.98 1.36 -1.16
CA ALA A 80 -17.57 1.13 -0.83
C ALA A 80 -16.78 2.42 -0.65
N GLU A 81 -17.06 3.42 -1.48
CA GLU A 81 -16.35 4.69 -1.53
C GLU A 81 -16.73 5.58 -0.36
N GLN A 82 -18.02 5.65 -0.01
CA GLN A 82 -18.49 6.37 1.18
C GLN A 82 -17.84 5.81 2.45
N LEU A 83 -17.83 4.48 2.61
CA LEU A 83 -17.16 3.84 3.75
C LEU A 83 -15.65 4.10 3.80
N ARG A 84 -14.97 4.13 2.64
CA ARG A 84 -13.54 4.49 2.57
C ARG A 84 -13.30 5.92 3.04
N THR A 85 -14.05 6.89 2.52
CA THR A 85 -13.92 8.30 2.88
C THR A 85 -14.19 8.54 4.37
N GLU A 86 -15.23 7.90 4.94
CA GLU A 86 -15.52 8.00 6.37
C GLU A 86 -14.45 7.32 7.24
N LEU A 87 -13.91 6.18 6.81
CA LEU A 87 -12.78 5.52 7.50
C LEU A 87 -11.49 6.33 7.44
N GLU A 88 -11.21 7.00 6.32
CA GLU A 88 -10.06 7.91 6.20
C GLU A 88 -10.23 9.14 7.11
N ALA A 89 -11.42 9.71 7.17
CA ALA A 89 -11.74 10.79 8.12
C ALA A 89 -11.60 10.31 9.59
N ALA A 90 -12.11 9.12 9.92
CA ALA A 90 -11.97 8.55 11.27
C ALA A 90 -10.50 8.26 11.64
N LYS A 91 -9.71 7.71 10.71
CA LYS A 91 -8.26 7.51 10.85
C LYS A 91 -7.51 8.81 11.08
N GLN A 92 -7.87 9.91 10.41
CA GLN A 92 -7.21 11.20 10.60
C GLN A 92 -7.64 11.86 11.92
N LYS A 93 -8.90 11.69 12.33
CA LYS A 93 -9.45 12.18 13.60
C LYS A 93 -8.85 11.45 14.81
N ASP A 94 -8.67 10.13 14.72
CA ASP A 94 -8.17 9.28 15.80
C ASP A 94 -7.12 8.27 15.28
N LYS A 95 -5.90 8.79 15.11
CA LYS A 95 -4.73 8.00 14.71
C LYS A 95 -4.35 6.94 15.77
N ALA A 96 -4.61 7.21 17.05
CA ALA A 96 -4.30 6.29 18.13
C ALA A 96 -5.18 5.03 18.05
N LYS A 97 -6.50 5.20 17.87
CA LYS A 97 -7.43 4.09 17.64
C LYS A 97 -7.10 3.31 16.35
N TRP A 98 -6.61 3.98 15.30
CA TRP A 98 -6.15 3.32 14.07
C TRP A 98 -4.89 2.46 14.25
N GLU A 99 -3.90 2.92 15.01
CA GLU A 99 -2.73 2.06 15.31
C GLU A 99 -3.06 0.94 16.31
N ALA A 100 -4.01 1.16 17.25
CA ALA A 100 -4.54 0.11 18.12
C ALA A 100 -5.23 -1.01 17.30
N PHE A 101 -6.16 -0.63 16.41
CA PHE A 101 -6.84 -1.53 15.46
C PHE A 101 -5.86 -2.40 14.68
N LYS A 102 -4.86 -1.75 14.05
CA LYS A 102 -3.78 -2.45 13.33
C LYS A 102 -3.03 -3.44 14.22
N THR A 103 -2.70 -3.06 15.45
CA THR A 103 -1.90 -3.86 16.37
C THR A 103 -2.65 -5.12 16.79
N GLU A 104 -3.91 -4.95 17.21
CA GLU A 104 -4.82 -6.05 17.57
C GLU A 104 -5.01 -7.02 16.40
N HIS A 105 -5.29 -6.50 15.20
CA HIS A 105 -5.53 -7.33 14.03
C HIS A 105 -4.26 -7.97 13.46
N LYS A 106 -3.09 -7.35 13.63
CA LYS A 106 -1.80 -7.96 13.32
C LYS A 106 -1.52 -9.14 14.25
N ALA A 107 -1.89 -9.06 15.53
CA ALA A 107 -1.79 -10.17 16.47
C ALA A 107 -2.74 -11.32 16.08
N LYS A 108 -4.03 -11.03 15.86
CA LYS A 108 -5.03 -12.02 15.40
C LYS A 108 -4.65 -12.69 14.08
N MET A 109 -4.11 -11.93 13.13
CA MET A 109 -3.61 -12.47 11.85
C MET A 109 -2.38 -13.37 12.05
N LEU A 110 -1.46 -13.02 12.95
CA LEU A 110 -0.30 -13.86 13.29
C LEU A 110 -0.73 -15.17 13.96
N GLU A 111 -1.71 -15.13 14.87
CA GLU A 111 -2.29 -16.32 15.49
C GLU A 111 -2.92 -17.26 14.45
N HIS A 112 -3.79 -16.75 13.58
CA HIS A 112 -4.39 -17.51 12.48
C HIS A 112 -3.34 -18.06 11.50
N LEU A 113 -2.25 -17.33 11.22
CA LEU A 113 -1.13 -17.84 10.43
C LEU A 113 -0.37 -18.97 11.14
N ARG A 114 -0.20 -18.88 12.46
CA ARG A 114 0.39 -19.97 13.26
C ARG A 114 -0.50 -21.20 13.31
N GLN A 115 -1.81 -21.03 13.42
CA GLN A 115 -2.77 -22.13 13.34
C GLN A 115 -2.63 -22.85 12.00
N LYS A 116 -2.74 -22.12 10.87
CA LYS A 116 -2.58 -22.69 9.53
C LYS A 116 -1.23 -23.34 9.29
N ALA A 117 -0.15 -22.76 9.80
CA ALA A 117 1.17 -23.35 9.73
C ALA A 117 1.21 -24.70 10.49
N LYS A 118 0.67 -24.78 11.71
CA LYS A 118 0.57 -26.03 12.49
C LYS A 118 -0.28 -27.10 11.77
N GLU A 119 -1.43 -26.73 11.23
CA GLU A 119 -2.30 -27.61 10.43
C GLU A 119 -1.56 -28.21 9.21
N ASN A 120 -0.58 -27.48 8.68
CA ASN A 120 0.25 -27.87 7.54
C ASN A 120 1.63 -28.43 7.94
N GLY A 121 1.85 -28.77 9.23
CA GLY A 121 3.10 -29.34 9.72
C GLY A 121 4.30 -28.37 9.77
N ILE A 122 4.07 -27.07 9.56
CA ILE A 122 5.10 -26.03 9.57
C ILE A 122 5.38 -25.59 11.02
N ALA A 123 6.64 -25.69 11.46
CA ALA A 123 7.09 -25.17 12.75
C ALA A 123 6.83 -23.65 12.88
N THR A 124 6.30 -23.21 14.03
CA THR A 124 5.83 -21.82 14.23
C THR A 124 6.61 -20.99 15.23
N GLU A 125 7.50 -21.61 16.00
CA GLU A 125 8.26 -20.96 17.07
C GLU A 125 9.34 -20.04 16.48
N GLY A 126 9.56 -18.88 17.11
CA GLY A 126 10.49 -17.84 16.63
C GLY A 126 10.09 -17.14 15.30
N LYS A 127 9.18 -17.70 14.50
CA LYS A 127 8.85 -17.18 13.18
C LYS A 127 7.94 -15.95 13.22
N THR A 128 8.24 -15.02 12.33
CA THR A 128 7.42 -13.83 12.04
C THR A 128 6.21 -14.18 11.17
N ALA A 129 5.21 -13.29 11.15
CA ALA A 129 4.04 -13.43 10.28
C ALA A 129 4.41 -13.50 8.78
N GLU A 130 5.55 -12.94 8.38
CA GLU A 130 6.00 -12.96 6.99
C GLU A 130 6.63 -14.28 6.59
N GLN A 131 7.53 -14.83 7.42
CA GLN A 131 8.10 -16.17 7.21
C GLN A 131 6.99 -17.23 7.14
N LEU A 132 6.00 -17.18 8.05
CA LEU A 132 4.85 -18.09 8.02
C LEU A 132 4.03 -17.96 6.72
N ARG A 133 3.80 -16.75 6.21
CA ARG A 133 3.13 -16.55 4.91
C ARG A 133 3.95 -17.10 3.75
N GLN A 134 5.27 -16.87 3.73
CA GLN A 134 6.15 -17.34 2.68
C GLN A 134 6.21 -18.88 2.63
N GLU A 135 6.29 -19.55 3.79
CA GLU A 135 6.30 -21.01 3.88
C GLU A 135 4.94 -21.62 3.48
N LEU A 136 3.82 -21.10 3.98
CA LEU A 136 2.48 -21.52 3.54
C LEU A 136 2.27 -21.32 2.03
N HIS A 137 2.72 -20.20 1.47
CA HIS A 137 2.65 -19.94 0.04
C HIS A 137 3.55 -20.88 -0.78
N LYS A 138 4.74 -21.22 -0.26
CA LYS A 138 5.65 -22.20 -0.88
C LYS A 138 5.02 -23.59 -0.92
N LEU A 139 4.40 -24.02 0.19
CA LEU A 139 3.70 -25.30 0.30
C LEU A 139 2.56 -25.39 -0.72
N HIS A 140 1.64 -24.43 -0.76
CA HIS A 140 0.55 -24.44 -1.75
C HIS A 140 1.06 -24.46 -3.21
N ARG A 141 2.15 -23.74 -3.53
CA ARG A 141 2.77 -23.78 -4.87
C ARG A 141 3.49 -25.10 -5.17
N MET A 142 3.93 -25.85 -4.16
CA MET A 142 4.51 -27.18 -4.34
C MET A 142 3.44 -28.21 -4.69
N HIS A 143 2.31 -28.21 -3.99
CA HIS A 143 1.17 -29.10 -4.29
C HIS A 143 0.69 -28.91 -5.74
N HIS A 144 0.43 -27.67 -6.17
CA HIS A 144 0.06 -27.40 -7.57
C HIS A 144 1.11 -27.84 -8.62
N LYS A 145 2.38 -27.99 -8.25
CA LYS A 145 3.43 -28.49 -9.16
C LYS A 145 3.56 -30.01 -9.15
N SER A 146 3.36 -30.67 -8.00
CA SER A 146 3.33 -32.13 -7.94
C SER A 146 2.13 -32.69 -8.70
N ASP A 147 0.96 -32.07 -8.55
CA ASP A 147 -0.28 -32.52 -9.17
C ASP A 147 -0.20 -32.40 -10.70
N ALA A 148 0.39 -31.31 -11.21
CA ALA A 148 0.63 -31.10 -12.64
C ALA A 148 1.69 -32.04 -13.25
N GLN A 149 2.50 -32.72 -12.43
CA GLN A 149 3.46 -33.74 -12.86
C GLN A 149 2.94 -35.17 -12.72
N GLN A 150 1.68 -35.33 -12.25
CA GLN A 150 1.01 -36.62 -12.07
C GLN A 150 -0.18 -36.83 -13.02
N GLU A 151 -0.26 -36.13 -14.16
CA GLU A 151 -1.08 -36.66 -15.28
C GLU A 151 -0.43 -37.98 -15.77
N PRO A 152 -1.10 -39.14 -15.64
CA PRO A 152 -0.60 -40.34 -16.26
C PRO A 152 -0.64 -40.15 -17.78
N GLN A 153 0.42 -40.61 -18.46
CA GLN A 153 0.44 -40.69 -19.92
C GLN A 153 -0.81 -41.46 -20.38
N ARG A 154 -1.80 -40.75 -20.94
CA ARG A 154 -2.99 -41.40 -21.49
C ARG A 154 -2.53 -42.27 -22.65
N ASP A 155 -2.64 -43.58 -22.46
CA ASP A 155 -2.14 -44.59 -23.38
C ASP A 155 -2.52 -44.25 -24.81
N VAL A 156 -1.50 -43.94 -25.63
CA VAL A 156 -1.67 -43.76 -27.08
C VAL A 156 -1.85 -45.15 -27.68
N LYS A 157 -3.04 -45.72 -27.48
CA LYS A 157 -3.44 -46.98 -28.07
C LYS A 157 -3.67 -46.77 -29.56
N GLN A 158 -2.58 -46.86 -30.31
CA GLN A 158 -2.61 -46.94 -31.77
C GLN A 158 -3.46 -48.16 -32.17
N GLY A 159 -4.41 -47.93 -33.08
CA GLY A 159 -5.28 -48.91 -33.70
C GLY A 159 -5.58 -48.49 -35.12
#